data_AF-A0A9Q0ZB84-F1
#
_entry.id   AF-A0A9Q0ZB84-F1
#
_cell.length_a   1.000
_cell.length_b   1.000
_cell.length_c   1.000
_cell.angle_alpha   90.00
_cell.angle_beta   90.00
_cell.angle_gamma   90.00
#
_symmetry.space_group_name_H-M   'P 1'
#
loop_
_entity.id
_entity.type
_entity.pdbx_description
1 polymer ?
#
loop_
_entity_poly.entity_id
_entity_poly.type
_entity_poly.pdbx_seq_one_letter_code
_entity_poly.pdbx_strand_id
1 'polypeptide(L)'
;MAVSLLAREVSDLCLGKPALKSLSLTATEKTKKEHRGNCEEDGGDTGECKCVGKVSMVDVICYLCKDENLLSPSDALKAPVSALLPEIPGMVVHVEPTSSLLDAIDLILQGAKNLVVPIKTRYSSSSRRKQHQKLSINSPTIHNGREFCWLTQEDIIRFFLGSIGLFAPLPALSIDTLGIISTEFVTIDYHSPAISELEAISGSLADENSVAVIDSDGIFIGELSPFTLACCDESVAAAITTLSSGDLMAYIDCGGPPRIPCQAGHGKA
;
A
#
# COMPACT_ATOMS: atom_id res chain seq x y z
N MET A 1 1.70 -24.62 24.10
CA MET A 1 0.31 -24.12 24.11
C MET A 1 0.11 -23.13 22.96
N ALA A 2 0.09 -23.63 21.72
CA ALA A 2 -0.28 -22.85 20.53
C ALA A 2 -1.30 -23.60 19.63
N VAL A 3 -1.76 -24.77 20.07
CA VAL A 3 -2.66 -25.67 19.32
C VAL A 3 -4.00 -25.00 19.01
N SER A 4 -4.42 -24.03 19.83
CA SER A 4 -5.63 -23.23 19.57
C SER A 4 -5.53 -22.35 18.32
N LEU A 5 -4.33 -22.05 17.83
CA LEU A 5 -4.13 -21.30 16.58
C LEU A 5 -4.39 -22.19 15.34
N LEU A 6 -4.26 -23.52 15.47
CA LEU A 6 -4.54 -24.46 14.37
C LEU A 6 -6.02 -24.50 14.00
N ALA A 7 -6.90 -24.09 14.91
CA ALA A 7 -8.33 -24.01 14.68
C ALA A 7 -8.77 -22.65 14.10
N ARG A 8 -7.83 -21.73 13.84
CA ARG A 8 -8.14 -20.39 13.31
C ARG A 8 -8.15 -20.38 11.80
N GLU A 9 -9.11 -19.66 11.26
CA GLU A 9 -9.29 -19.48 9.83
C GLU A 9 -9.00 -18.03 9.43
N VAL A 10 -8.74 -17.81 8.15
CA VAL A 10 -8.51 -16.48 7.57
C VAL A 10 -9.67 -15.52 7.87
N SER A 11 -10.91 -16.00 7.89
CA SER A 11 -12.08 -15.14 8.16
C SER A 11 -12.08 -14.50 9.55
N ASP A 12 -11.36 -15.04 10.53
CA ASP A 12 -11.20 -14.42 11.85
C ASP A 12 -10.45 -13.08 11.77
N LEU A 13 -9.56 -12.92 10.77
CA LEU A 13 -8.77 -11.71 10.55
C LEU A 13 -9.52 -10.66 9.70
N CYS A 14 -10.59 -11.07 9.02
CA CYS A 14 -11.38 -10.19 8.15
C CYS A 14 -12.43 -9.36 8.91
N LEU A 15 -12.61 -9.58 10.22
CA LEU A 15 -13.62 -8.89 11.02
C LEU A 15 -13.33 -7.40 11.12
N GLY A 16 -14.29 -6.57 10.69
CA GLY A 16 -14.16 -5.11 10.72
C GLY A 16 -13.27 -4.53 9.62
N LYS A 17 -12.72 -5.36 8.72
CA LYS A 17 -11.98 -4.89 7.56
C LYS A 17 -12.90 -4.17 6.58
N PRO A 18 -12.49 -3.01 6.04
CA PRO A 18 -13.25 -2.32 5.01
C PRO A 18 -13.20 -3.12 3.69
N ALA A 19 -14.25 -2.98 2.89
CA ALA A 19 -14.25 -3.46 1.51
C ALA A 19 -13.23 -2.69 0.66
N LEU A 20 -12.55 -3.41 -0.24
CA LEU A 20 -11.62 -2.84 -1.20
C LEU A 20 -12.34 -1.94 -2.21
N LYS A 21 -11.59 -0.99 -2.75
CA LYS A 21 -11.96 -0.19 -3.92
C LYS A 21 -11.10 -0.64 -5.07
N SER A 22 -11.70 -1.14 -6.13
CA SER A 22 -10.98 -1.53 -7.34
C SER A 22 -10.75 -0.35 -8.29
N LEU A 23 -9.65 -0.43 -9.02
CA LEU A 23 -9.39 0.38 -10.20
C LEU A 23 -9.25 -0.55 -11.40
N SER A 24 -9.77 -0.14 -12.56
CA SER A 24 -9.48 -0.84 -13.82
C SER A 24 -8.03 -0.62 -14.21
N LEU A 25 -7.41 -1.61 -14.86
CA LEU A 25 -6.06 -1.47 -15.41
C LEU A 25 -5.98 -0.35 -16.47
N THR A 26 -7.09 -0.08 -17.16
CA THR A 26 -7.22 0.98 -18.16
C THR A 26 -7.57 2.35 -17.55
N ALA A 27 -7.81 2.42 -16.24
CA ALA A 27 -8.09 3.70 -15.59
C ALA A 27 -6.84 4.59 -15.64
N THR A 28 -7.03 5.90 -15.67
CA THR A 28 -5.95 6.89 -15.63
C THR A 28 -5.98 7.64 -14.29
N GLU A 29 -4.84 8.10 -13.80
CA GLU A 29 -4.72 8.68 -12.45
C GLU A 29 -5.56 9.94 -12.21
N LYS A 30 -5.96 10.65 -13.28
CA LYS A 30 -6.88 11.81 -13.18
C LYS A 30 -8.30 11.43 -12.73
N THR A 31 -8.61 10.15 -12.58
CA THR A 31 -9.90 9.66 -12.08
C THR A 31 -10.01 9.68 -10.54
N LYS A 32 -9.30 10.59 -9.84
CA LYS A 32 -9.56 10.92 -8.42
C LYS A 32 -10.95 11.55 -8.17
N LYS A 33 -11.72 11.88 -9.20
CA LYS A 33 -13.12 12.31 -9.08
C LYS A 33 -13.92 11.73 -10.24
N GLU A 34 -14.89 10.87 -9.91
CA GLU A 34 -15.80 10.20 -10.84
C GLU A 34 -15.09 9.20 -11.76
N HIS A 35 -15.27 7.90 -11.54
CA HIS A 35 -16.12 7.08 -12.40
C HIS A 35 -16.18 5.63 -11.92
N ARG A 36 -17.42 5.14 -11.96
CA ARG A 36 -17.86 3.76 -11.89
C ARG A 36 -17.11 2.94 -12.95
N GLY A 37 -16.15 2.13 -12.53
CA GLY A 37 -15.60 1.08 -13.39
C GLY A 37 -16.69 0.06 -13.67
N ASN A 38 -17.44 0.26 -14.76
CA ASN A 38 -18.19 -0.83 -15.35
C ASN A 38 -17.12 -1.78 -15.88
N CYS A 39 -17.06 -3.00 -15.34
CA CYS A 39 -16.35 -4.06 -16.04
C CYS A 39 -16.99 -4.11 -17.43
N GLU A 40 -16.20 -3.88 -18.49
CA GLU A 40 -16.70 -4.08 -19.84
C GLU A 40 -17.09 -5.55 -19.94
N GLU A 41 -18.38 -5.79 -20.13
CA GLU A 41 -18.94 -7.10 -20.40
C GLU A 41 -18.46 -7.50 -21.79
N ASP A 42 -17.30 -8.13 -21.87
CA ASP A 42 -17.02 -9.02 -22.98
C ASP A 42 -17.75 -10.34 -22.69
N GLY A 43 -18.73 -10.65 -23.52
CA GLY A 43 -19.59 -11.81 -23.36
C GLY A 43 -18.79 -13.10 -23.59
N GLY A 44 -18.28 -13.69 -22.50
CA GLY A 44 -17.60 -14.97 -22.57
C GLY A 44 -17.07 -15.42 -21.22
N ASP A 45 -17.77 -16.39 -20.63
CA ASP A 45 -17.44 -17.08 -19.38
C ASP A 45 -17.50 -16.23 -18.09
N THR A 46 -17.94 -16.84 -17.00
CA THR A 46 -18.03 -16.21 -15.68
C THR A 46 -16.63 -15.90 -15.13
N GLY A 47 -15.98 -14.88 -15.67
CA GLY A 47 -14.61 -14.49 -15.34
C GLY A 47 -14.50 -14.07 -13.88
N GLU A 48 -13.73 -14.82 -13.10
CA GLU A 48 -13.38 -14.48 -11.72
C GLU A 48 -12.63 -13.14 -11.71
N CYS A 49 -13.09 -12.20 -10.88
CA CYS A 49 -12.39 -10.93 -10.70
C CYS A 49 -11.05 -11.17 -10.01
N LYS A 50 -9.96 -11.06 -10.77
CA LYS A 50 -8.60 -11.23 -10.25
C LYS A 50 -8.00 -9.88 -9.88
N CYS A 51 -7.83 -9.63 -8.59
CA CYS A 51 -6.95 -8.56 -8.13
C CYS A 51 -5.50 -8.90 -8.51
N VAL A 52 -4.88 -8.03 -9.31
CA VAL A 52 -3.52 -8.25 -9.84
C VAL A 52 -2.44 -7.43 -9.14
N GLY A 53 -2.83 -6.48 -8.28
CA GLY A 53 -1.88 -5.59 -7.63
C GLY A 53 -2.53 -4.58 -6.71
N LYS A 54 -1.67 -3.86 -6.01
CA LYS A 54 -1.99 -2.66 -5.22
C LYS A 54 -1.29 -1.49 -5.88
N VAL A 55 -1.94 -0.34 -5.89
CA VAL A 55 -1.34 0.93 -6.31
C VAL A 55 -1.39 1.87 -5.13
N SER A 56 -0.27 2.51 -4.85
CA SER A 56 -0.06 3.50 -3.81
C SER A 56 0.44 4.80 -4.43
N MET A 57 0.47 5.87 -3.62
CA MET A 57 1.10 7.11 -4.07
C MET A 57 2.60 6.94 -4.33
N VAL A 58 3.26 5.99 -3.66
CA VAL A 58 4.68 5.70 -3.90
C VAL A 58 4.90 5.20 -5.32
N ASP A 59 4.01 4.34 -5.83
CA ASP A 59 4.07 3.86 -7.22
C ASP A 59 3.96 5.02 -8.22
N VAL A 60 3.06 5.97 -7.95
CA VAL A 60 2.91 7.20 -8.75
C VAL A 60 4.17 8.05 -8.69
N ILE A 61 4.68 8.33 -7.50
CA ILE A 61 5.88 9.15 -7.29
C ILE A 61 7.07 8.52 -8.01
N CYS A 62 7.32 7.23 -7.82
CA CYS A 62 8.40 6.50 -8.47
C CYS A 62 8.23 6.48 -10.00
N TYR A 63 7.01 6.30 -10.49
CA TYR A 63 6.72 6.38 -11.92
C TYR A 63 7.03 7.76 -12.51
N LEU A 64 6.61 8.83 -11.83
CA LEU A 64 6.89 10.21 -12.26
C LEU A 64 8.39 10.54 -12.23
N CYS A 65 9.16 9.91 -11.34
CA CYS A 65 10.60 10.16 -11.22
C CYS A 65 11.44 9.48 -12.31
N LYS A 66 10.86 8.64 -13.17
CA LYS A 66 11.58 8.05 -14.31
C LYS A 66 11.96 9.11 -15.35
N ASP A 67 13.14 9.01 -15.94
CA ASP A 67 13.69 9.98 -16.88
C ASP A 67 12.71 10.38 -18.01
N GLU A 68 11.99 9.41 -18.56
CA GLU A 68 11.00 9.63 -19.63
C GLU A 68 9.78 10.44 -19.17
N ASN A 69 9.45 10.40 -17.88
CA ASN A 69 8.26 11.02 -17.30
C ASN A 69 8.54 12.39 -16.69
N LEU A 70 9.80 12.66 -16.31
CA LEU A 70 10.24 13.92 -15.72
C LEU A 70 10.01 15.14 -16.63
N LEU A 71 10.13 14.95 -17.94
CA LEU A 71 9.97 16.03 -18.91
C LEU A 71 8.50 16.49 -19.02
N SER A 72 7.56 15.57 -18.83
CA SER A 72 6.12 15.84 -18.97
C SER A 72 5.28 15.07 -17.93
N PRO A 73 5.33 15.43 -16.64
CA PRO A 73 4.57 14.74 -15.58
C PRO A 73 3.05 14.73 -15.85
N SER A 74 2.53 15.80 -16.46
CA SER A 74 1.11 15.89 -16.84
C SER A 74 0.67 14.87 -17.89
N ASP A 75 1.58 14.41 -18.74
CA ASP A 75 1.31 13.36 -19.73
C ASP A 75 1.52 11.98 -19.11
N ALA A 76 2.54 11.81 -18.27
CA ALA A 76 2.76 10.58 -17.49
C ALA A 76 1.51 10.20 -16.65
N LEU A 77 0.87 11.17 -15.98
CA LEU A 77 -0.37 10.94 -15.20
C LEU A 77 -1.59 10.50 -16.03
N LYS A 78 -1.51 10.57 -17.37
CA LYS A 78 -2.56 10.06 -18.26
C LYS A 78 -2.31 8.60 -18.64
N ALA A 79 -1.18 8.01 -18.25
CA ALA A 79 -0.89 6.61 -18.49
C ALA A 79 -1.93 5.72 -17.77
N PRO A 80 -2.18 4.52 -18.31
CA PRO A 80 -3.03 3.54 -17.63
C PRO A 80 -2.37 3.07 -16.32
N VAL A 81 -3.19 2.73 -15.34
CA VAL A 81 -2.74 2.19 -14.04
C VAL A 81 -1.84 0.95 -14.19
N SER A 82 -2.01 0.17 -15.27
CA SER A 82 -1.11 -0.95 -15.58
C SER A 82 0.36 -0.54 -15.72
N ALA A 83 0.65 0.72 -16.06
CA ALA A 83 2.02 1.23 -16.17
C ALA A 83 2.71 1.42 -14.80
N LEU A 84 1.93 1.47 -13.71
CA LEU A 84 2.41 1.64 -12.34
C LEU A 84 2.64 0.30 -11.63
N LEU A 85 1.99 -0.77 -12.10
CA LEU A 85 2.00 -2.04 -11.41
C LEU A 85 3.34 -2.76 -11.60
N PRO A 86 4.00 -3.20 -10.52
CA PRO A 86 5.19 -4.03 -10.65
C PRO A 86 4.81 -5.41 -11.21
N GLU A 87 5.60 -5.91 -12.17
CA GLU A 87 5.42 -7.24 -12.76
C GLU A 87 6.00 -8.35 -11.86
N ILE A 88 5.65 -8.37 -10.57
CA ILE A 88 6.13 -9.38 -9.62
C ILE A 88 5.02 -10.41 -9.37
N PRO A 89 5.12 -11.64 -9.93
CA PRO A 89 4.14 -12.69 -9.69
C PRO A 89 4.07 -13.06 -8.20
N GLY A 90 2.88 -13.39 -7.70
CA GLY A 90 2.69 -13.94 -6.36
C GLY A 90 2.59 -12.90 -5.23
N MET A 91 2.80 -11.62 -5.49
CA MET A 91 2.68 -10.56 -4.47
C MET A 91 1.25 -10.40 -3.93
N VAL A 92 0.24 -10.70 -4.76
CA VAL A 92 -1.19 -10.69 -4.40
C VAL A 92 -1.76 -12.09 -4.61
N VAL A 93 -2.29 -12.68 -3.54
CA VAL A 93 -2.85 -14.04 -3.55
C VAL A 93 -4.29 -14.01 -3.08
N HIS A 94 -5.19 -14.64 -3.83
CA HIS A 94 -6.58 -14.82 -3.39
C HIS A 94 -6.68 -16.04 -2.49
N VAL A 95 -7.36 -15.89 -1.36
CA VAL A 95 -7.54 -16.95 -0.38
C VAL A 95 -9.00 -17.06 0.03
N GLU A 96 -9.45 -18.29 0.26
CA GLU A 96 -10.81 -18.53 0.75
C GLU A 96 -10.92 -18.15 2.23
N PRO A 97 -12.08 -17.64 2.69
CA PRO A 97 -12.24 -17.25 4.09
C PRO A 97 -12.14 -18.43 5.06
N THR A 98 -12.32 -19.66 4.58
CA THR A 98 -12.20 -20.91 5.34
C THR A 98 -10.80 -21.53 5.31
N SER A 99 -9.86 -20.92 4.58
CA SER A 99 -8.45 -21.36 4.62
C SER A 99 -7.91 -21.23 6.04
N SER A 100 -6.97 -22.10 6.41
CA SER A 100 -6.39 -22.05 7.75
C SER A 100 -5.50 -20.81 7.91
N LEU A 101 -5.36 -20.32 9.14
CA LEU A 101 -4.44 -19.24 9.44
C LEU A 101 -2.98 -19.64 9.14
N LEU A 102 -2.64 -20.93 9.26
CA LEU A 102 -1.31 -21.43 8.91
C LEU A 102 -1.03 -21.31 7.40
N ASP A 103 -1.99 -21.70 6.55
CA ASP A 103 -1.82 -21.55 5.10
C ASP A 103 -1.59 -20.09 4.72
N ALA A 104 -2.30 -19.16 5.37
CA ALA A 104 -2.10 -17.73 5.18
C ALA A 104 -0.69 -17.26 5.61
N ILE A 105 -0.16 -17.78 6.72
CA ILE A 105 1.21 -17.49 7.17
C ILE A 105 2.22 -18.01 6.16
N ASP A 106 2.05 -19.26 5.69
CA ASP A 106 2.95 -19.87 4.72
C ASP A 106 2.97 -19.09 3.41
N LEU A 107 1.82 -18.59 2.95
CA LEU A 107 1.74 -17.70 1.78
C LEU A 107 2.53 -16.40 1.98
N ILE A 108 2.42 -15.77 3.15
CA ILE A 108 3.20 -14.56 3.46
C ILE A 108 4.70 -14.85 3.52
N LEU A 109 5.09 -15.95 4.16
CA LEU A 109 6.49 -16.38 4.22
C LEU A 109 7.07 -16.75 2.84
N GLN A 110 6.22 -17.14 1.88
CA GLN A 110 6.59 -17.37 0.48
C GLN A 110 6.64 -16.07 -0.35
N GLY A 111 6.37 -14.91 0.24
CA GLY A 111 6.48 -13.60 -0.40
C GLY A 111 5.15 -12.96 -0.81
N ALA A 112 4.00 -13.54 -0.44
CA ALA A 112 2.72 -12.87 -0.63
C ALA A 112 2.61 -11.67 0.33
N LYS A 113 2.39 -10.47 -0.21
CA LYS A 113 2.23 -9.26 0.61
C LYS A 113 0.79 -8.98 0.99
N ASN A 114 -0.12 -9.31 0.07
CA ASN A 114 -1.54 -9.02 0.21
C ASN A 114 -2.36 -10.28 -0.08
N LEU A 115 -3.07 -10.76 0.93
CA LEU A 115 -4.04 -11.85 0.78
C LEU A 115 -5.41 -11.25 0.55
N VAL A 116 -6.00 -11.49 -0.61
CA VAL A 116 -7.32 -10.99 -0.99
C VAL A 116 -8.37 -12.02 -0.58
N VAL A 117 -9.28 -11.60 0.29
CA VAL A 117 -10.27 -12.49 0.91
C VAL A 117 -11.68 -11.99 0.62
N PRO A 118 -12.58 -12.84 0.12
CA PRO A 118 -13.99 -12.51 0.01
C PRO A 118 -14.57 -12.14 1.39
N ILE A 119 -15.20 -10.98 1.50
CA ILE A 119 -15.99 -10.62 2.69
C ILE A 119 -17.24 -11.48 2.63
N LYS A 120 -17.43 -12.35 3.62
CA LYS A 120 -18.72 -13.02 3.86
C LYS A 120 -19.74 -11.94 4.22
N THR A 121 -20.37 -11.33 3.22
CA THR A 121 -21.60 -10.59 3.42
C THR A 121 -22.58 -11.59 3.99
N ARG A 122 -22.91 -11.47 5.29
CA ARG A 122 -24.10 -12.14 5.79
C ARG A 122 -25.21 -11.70 4.85
N TYR A 123 -25.80 -12.64 4.11
CA TYR A 123 -27.05 -12.43 3.41
C TYR A 123 -27.98 -11.75 4.41
N SER A 124 -28.12 -10.43 4.30
CA SER A 124 -29.00 -9.68 5.18
C SER A 124 -30.41 -9.99 4.70
N SER A 125 -30.95 -11.09 5.21
CA SER A 125 -32.37 -11.34 5.32
C SER A 125 -32.99 -10.36 6.33
N SER A 126 -32.88 -9.05 6.07
CA SER A 126 -33.76 -8.04 6.63
C SER A 126 -33.64 -6.71 5.88
N SER A 127 -34.55 -6.54 4.91
CA SER A 127 -35.11 -5.23 4.59
C SER A 127 -35.57 -4.56 5.89
N ARG A 128 -34.79 -3.62 6.46
CA ARG A 128 -35.24 -2.58 7.42
C ARG A 128 -34.16 -1.58 7.88
N ARG A 129 -33.15 -1.26 7.08
CA ARG A 129 -32.32 -0.05 7.27
C ARG A 129 -32.17 0.79 5.99
N LYS A 130 -33.20 0.79 5.14
CA LYS A 130 -33.36 1.79 4.08
C LYS A 130 -34.06 3.03 4.64
N GLN A 131 -33.40 3.78 5.52
CA GLN A 131 -33.72 5.21 5.72
C GLN A 131 -32.60 5.85 6.54
N HIS A 132 -31.97 6.88 5.98
CA HIS A 132 -30.89 7.68 6.55
C HIS A 132 -29.47 7.09 6.48
N GLN A 133 -29.01 6.72 5.28
CA GLN A 133 -27.62 7.02 4.91
C GLN A 133 -27.64 7.94 3.69
N LYS A 134 -27.33 9.21 3.98
CA LYS A 134 -26.97 10.24 3.01
C LYS A 134 -25.94 9.63 2.04
N LEU A 135 -26.23 9.70 0.74
CA LEU A 135 -25.37 9.28 -0.36
C LEU A 135 -23.92 9.68 -0.07
N SER A 136 -23.10 8.71 0.32
CA SER A 136 -21.67 8.87 0.53
C SER A 136 -20.97 8.47 -0.77
N ILE A 137 -19.98 9.26 -1.17
CA ILE A 137 -19.16 9.11 -2.39
C ILE A 137 -18.28 7.81 -2.36
N ASN A 138 -18.44 6.97 -1.33
CA ASN A 138 -17.66 5.76 -1.05
C ASN A 138 -18.50 4.48 -1.17
N SER A 139 -19.11 4.24 -2.33
CA SER A 139 -19.73 2.93 -2.60
C SER A 139 -18.64 1.86 -2.76
N PRO A 140 -18.72 0.70 -2.07
CA PRO A 140 -17.79 -0.40 -2.27
C PRO A 140 -17.88 -0.94 -3.71
N THR A 141 -16.76 -1.39 -4.27
CA THR A 141 -16.75 -1.99 -5.60
C THR A 141 -17.19 -3.45 -5.47
N ILE A 142 -18.39 -3.73 -5.98
CA ILE A 142 -18.96 -5.08 -6.00
C ILE A 142 -18.50 -5.76 -7.29
N HIS A 143 -17.67 -6.79 -7.17
CA HIS A 143 -17.25 -7.60 -8.31
C HIS A 143 -17.99 -8.92 -8.29
N ASN A 144 -18.77 -9.20 -9.34
CA ASN A 144 -19.58 -10.41 -9.44
C ASN A 144 -20.46 -10.65 -8.19
N GLY A 145 -20.97 -9.58 -7.57
CA GLY A 145 -21.80 -9.66 -6.36
C GLY A 145 -21.04 -9.87 -5.05
N ARG A 146 -19.70 -9.89 -5.06
CA ARG A 146 -18.85 -10.08 -3.87
C ARG A 146 -18.03 -8.83 -3.57
N GLU A 147 -17.84 -8.58 -2.28
CA GLU A 147 -16.90 -7.61 -1.76
C GLU A 147 -15.67 -8.36 -1.26
N PHE A 148 -14.51 -7.72 -1.33
CA PHE A 148 -13.24 -8.30 -0.89
C PHE A 148 -12.59 -7.38 0.15
N CYS A 149 -11.79 -7.97 1.02
CA CYS A 149 -10.85 -7.28 1.89
C CYS A 149 -9.44 -7.81 1.64
N TRP A 150 -8.44 -7.11 2.14
CA TRP A 150 -7.06 -7.57 2.14
C TRP A 150 -6.55 -7.86 3.55
N LEU A 151 -5.62 -8.81 3.64
CA LEU A 151 -4.82 -9.06 4.83
C LEU A 151 -3.35 -8.91 4.48
N THR A 152 -2.59 -8.29 5.39
CA THR A 152 -1.14 -8.13 5.31
C THR A 152 -0.45 -8.88 6.47
N GLN A 153 0.87 -8.93 6.46
CA GLN A 153 1.65 -9.45 7.58
C GLN A 153 1.28 -8.76 8.90
N GLU A 154 1.07 -7.44 8.87
CA GLU A 154 0.68 -6.65 10.04
C GLU A 154 -0.64 -7.16 10.66
N ASP A 155 -1.58 -7.63 9.84
CA ASP A 155 -2.85 -8.17 10.33
C ASP A 155 -2.69 -9.47 11.10
N ILE A 156 -1.81 -10.35 10.61
CA ILE A 156 -1.47 -11.60 11.29
C ILE A 156 -0.75 -11.29 12.62
N ILE A 157 0.24 -10.38 12.61
CA ILE A 157 0.97 -10.01 13.83
C ILE A 157 0.03 -9.37 14.85
N ARG A 158 -0.88 -8.48 14.43
CA ARG A 158 -1.86 -7.87 15.31
C ARG A 158 -2.82 -8.91 15.91
N PHE A 159 -3.21 -9.92 15.12
CA PHE A 159 -4.00 -11.04 15.62
C PHE A 159 -3.23 -11.83 16.70
N PHE A 160 -1.94 -12.11 16.47
CA PHE A 160 -1.08 -12.79 17.45
C PHE A 160 -0.82 -11.98 18.71
N LEU A 161 -0.78 -10.65 18.62
CA LEU A 161 -0.61 -9.79 19.78
C LEU A 161 -1.75 -10.00 20.80
N GLY A 162 -2.97 -10.28 20.33
CA GLY A 162 -4.11 -10.63 21.20
C GLY A 162 -3.95 -11.97 21.93
N SER A 163 -2.98 -12.79 21.53
CA SER A 163 -2.66 -14.10 22.12
C SER A 163 -1.17 -14.24 22.45
N ILE A 164 -0.48 -13.13 22.73
CA ILE A 164 0.98 -13.10 22.88
C ILE A 164 1.50 -14.09 23.94
N GLY A 165 0.70 -14.36 24.98
CA GLY A 165 1.03 -15.32 26.04
C GLY A 165 1.17 -16.77 25.58
N LEU A 166 0.61 -17.14 24.42
CA LEU A 166 0.79 -18.47 23.82
C LEU A 166 2.23 -18.73 23.35
N PHE A 167 2.98 -17.65 23.10
CA PHE A 167 4.35 -17.71 22.57
C PHE A 167 5.42 -17.63 23.67
N ALA A 168 5.03 -17.59 24.95
CA ALA A 168 5.99 -17.59 26.04
C ALA A 168 6.96 -18.80 25.96
N PRO A 169 8.28 -18.60 26.16
CA PRO A 169 8.92 -17.39 26.66
C PRO A 169 9.40 -16.40 25.58
N LEU A 170 9.10 -16.61 24.29
CA LEU A 170 9.68 -15.83 23.18
C LEU A 170 9.54 -14.30 23.34
N PRO A 171 8.36 -13.73 23.70
CA PRO A 171 8.22 -12.29 23.85
C PRO A 171 9.05 -11.69 25.00
N ALA A 172 9.59 -12.52 25.90
CA ALA A 172 10.43 -12.08 27.01
C ALA A 172 11.94 -12.20 26.72
N LEU A 173 12.32 -12.79 25.59
CA LEU A 173 13.72 -12.86 25.15
C LEU A 173 14.12 -11.56 24.46
N SER A 174 15.41 -11.22 24.51
CA SER A 174 15.94 -10.09 23.75
C SER A 174 15.94 -10.42 22.25
N ILE A 175 15.82 -9.39 21.41
CA ILE A 175 15.85 -9.54 19.94
C ILE A 175 17.19 -10.15 19.48
N ASP A 176 18.29 -9.81 20.16
CA ASP A 176 19.63 -10.39 19.94
C ASP A 176 19.65 -11.90 20.22
N THR A 177 19.10 -12.32 21.36
CA THR A 177 19.01 -13.75 21.73
C THR A 177 18.17 -14.56 20.75
N LEU A 178 17.17 -13.93 20.14
CA LEU A 178 16.31 -14.55 19.13
C LEU A 178 17.03 -14.71 17.77
N GLY A 179 18.14 -14.00 17.54
CA GLY A 179 18.89 -14.06 16.28
C GLY A 179 18.10 -13.54 15.07
N ILE A 180 17.16 -12.62 15.29
CA ILE A 180 16.25 -12.08 14.26
C ILE A 180 16.65 -10.68 13.76
N ILE A 181 17.80 -10.16 14.20
CA ILE A 181 18.34 -8.89 13.70
C ILE A 181 18.99 -9.13 12.34
N SER A 182 18.44 -8.52 11.30
CA SER A 182 19.11 -8.45 10.00
C SER A 182 20.18 -7.36 10.02
N THR A 183 21.37 -7.67 9.50
CA THR A 183 22.43 -6.68 9.23
C THR A 183 22.47 -6.25 7.77
N GLU A 184 21.57 -6.80 6.94
CA GLU A 184 21.42 -6.42 5.54
C GLU A 184 20.31 -5.37 5.46
N PHE A 185 20.71 -4.10 5.35
CA PHE A 185 19.81 -2.97 5.21
C PHE A 185 20.36 -1.99 4.17
N VAL A 186 19.45 -1.27 3.51
CA VAL A 186 19.81 -0.30 2.49
C VAL A 186 20.05 1.04 3.16
N THR A 187 21.21 1.64 2.88
CA THR A 187 21.58 2.97 3.36
C THR A 187 21.86 3.91 2.20
N ILE A 188 21.50 5.18 2.36
CA ILE A 188 21.82 6.26 1.43
C ILE A 188 22.47 7.42 2.19
N ASP A 189 23.38 8.13 1.52
CA ASP A 189 24.09 9.27 2.12
C ASP A 189 23.19 10.50 2.20
N TYR A 190 23.25 11.23 3.32
CA TYR A 190 22.43 12.41 3.59
C TYR A 190 22.57 13.48 2.51
N HIS A 191 23.77 13.66 1.95
CA HIS A 191 24.06 14.67 0.94
C HIS A 191 23.92 14.17 -0.50
N SER A 192 23.69 12.86 -0.71
CA SER A 192 23.44 12.31 -2.04
C SER A 192 22.18 12.93 -2.67
N PRO A 193 22.17 13.20 -3.99
CA PRO A 193 20.94 13.57 -4.68
C PRO A 193 19.89 12.46 -4.57
N ALA A 194 18.69 12.77 -4.10
CA ALA A 194 17.66 11.75 -3.83
C ALA A 194 17.26 10.97 -5.10
N ILE A 195 17.31 11.61 -6.27
CA ILE A 195 17.05 10.97 -7.56
C ILE A 195 18.06 9.87 -7.90
N SER A 196 19.31 10.01 -7.46
CA SER A 196 20.34 8.97 -7.66
C SER A 196 20.06 7.72 -6.83
N GLU A 197 19.24 7.85 -5.79
CA GLU A 197 18.84 6.78 -4.88
C GLU A 197 17.42 6.24 -5.17
N LEU A 198 16.85 6.59 -6.32
CA LEU A 198 15.49 6.18 -6.70
C LEU A 198 15.35 4.66 -6.77
N GLU A 199 16.39 3.93 -7.17
CA GLU A 199 16.39 2.46 -7.16
C GLU A 199 16.30 1.91 -5.73
N ALA A 200 17.01 2.49 -4.77
CA ALA A 200 16.92 2.12 -3.36
C ALA A 200 15.52 2.41 -2.79
N ILE A 201 14.98 3.60 -3.08
CA ILE A 201 13.64 4.01 -2.63
C ILE A 201 12.56 3.13 -3.26
N SER A 202 12.63 2.86 -4.56
CA SER A 202 11.66 2.01 -5.26
C SER A 202 11.80 0.52 -4.88
N GLY A 203 13.02 0.03 -4.68
CA GLY A 203 13.28 -1.32 -4.16
C GLY A 203 12.67 -1.53 -2.77
N SER A 204 12.72 -0.50 -1.91
CA SER A 204 12.12 -0.57 -0.57
C SER A 204 10.60 -0.81 -0.58
N LEU A 205 9.89 -0.41 -1.64
CA LEU A 205 8.48 -0.73 -1.85
C LEU A 205 8.26 -2.20 -2.19
N ALA A 206 9.18 -2.80 -2.96
CA ALA A 206 9.18 -4.22 -3.28
C ALA A 206 9.51 -5.10 -2.06
N ASP A 207 10.25 -4.58 -1.09
CA ASP A 207 10.62 -5.34 0.11
C ASP A 207 9.78 -4.99 1.35
N GLU A 208 8.85 -4.03 1.23
CA GLU A 208 8.10 -3.43 2.35
C GLU A 208 9.02 -2.96 3.49
N ASN A 209 10.16 -2.37 3.13
CA ASN A 209 11.18 -1.93 4.06
C ASN A 209 11.44 -0.41 3.94
N SER A 210 12.20 0.15 4.87
CA SER A 210 12.66 1.54 4.84
C SER A 210 14.10 1.64 4.35
N VAL A 211 14.47 2.77 3.76
CA VAL A 211 15.85 3.13 3.43
C VAL A 211 16.42 4.03 4.52
N ALA A 212 17.54 3.65 5.11
CA ALA A 212 18.20 4.43 6.15
C ALA A 212 19.02 5.58 5.55
N VAL A 213 18.86 6.79 6.07
CA VAL A 213 19.65 7.97 5.71
C VAL A 213 20.77 8.12 6.75
N ILE A 214 22.01 8.11 6.29
CA ILE A 214 23.21 8.22 7.13
C ILE A 214 24.03 9.46 6.76
N ASP A 215 24.76 10.03 7.71
CA ASP A 215 25.75 11.06 7.40
C ASP A 215 27.07 10.47 6.88
N SER A 216 28.03 11.36 6.58
CA SER A 216 29.37 10.98 6.11
C SER A 216 30.19 10.15 7.09
N ASP A 217 29.82 10.17 8.38
CA ASP A 217 30.48 9.39 9.44
C ASP A 217 29.78 8.03 9.65
N GLY A 218 28.72 7.73 8.88
CA GLY A 218 27.92 6.51 8.99
C GLY A 218 26.93 6.53 10.14
N ILE A 219 26.64 7.70 10.71
CA ILE A 219 25.66 7.86 11.78
C ILE A 219 24.27 7.91 11.16
N PHE A 220 23.34 7.14 11.71
CA PHE A 220 21.94 7.14 11.31
C PHE A 220 21.26 8.48 11.66
N ILE A 221 20.69 9.13 10.64
CA ILE A 221 20.02 10.43 10.76
C ILE A 221 18.50 10.28 10.68
N GLY A 222 18.00 9.37 9.84
CA GLY A 222 16.57 9.12 9.69
C GLY A 222 16.27 8.13 8.57
N GLU A 223 15.05 8.11 8.06
CA GLU A 223 14.63 7.15 7.02
C GLU A 223 13.81 7.80 5.89
N LEU A 224 13.89 7.18 4.72
CA LEU A 224 12.91 7.34 3.65
C LEU A 224 12.17 6.00 3.49
N SER A 225 10.88 5.99 3.81
CA SER A 225 10.08 4.77 3.78
C SER A 225 8.90 4.88 2.82
N PRO A 226 8.45 3.76 2.22
CA PRO A 226 7.22 3.75 1.44
C PRO A 226 6.02 4.29 2.22
N PHE A 227 6.01 4.09 3.54
CA PHE A 227 4.95 4.61 4.40
C PHE A 227 4.91 6.14 4.42
N THR A 228 6.05 6.82 4.64
CA THR A 228 6.09 8.29 4.66
C THR A 228 5.78 8.88 3.29
N LEU A 229 6.30 8.28 2.22
CA LEU A 229 6.00 8.67 0.84
C LEU A 229 4.53 8.45 0.45
N ALA A 230 3.89 7.39 0.96
CA ALA A 230 2.48 7.10 0.68
C ALA A 230 1.52 8.17 1.23
N CYS A 231 1.95 8.93 2.24
CA CYS A 231 1.18 10.04 2.82
C CYS A 231 1.31 11.36 2.04
N CYS A 232 2.21 11.41 1.05
CA CYS A 232 2.47 12.61 0.26
C CYS A 232 1.54 12.73 -0.96
N ASP A 233 1.71 13.81 -1.73
CA ASP A 233 1.12 13.97 -3.05
C ASP A 233 2.20 13.91 -4.14
N GLU A 234 1.78 14.03 -5.41
CA GLU A 234 2.68 13.95 -6.56
C GLU A 234 3.78 15.03 -6.58
N SER A 235 3.67 16.10 -5.77
CA SER A 235 4.70 17.15 -5.72
C SER A 235 6.04 16.64 -5.19
N VAL A 236 6.04 15.54 -4.42
CA VAL A 236 7.26 14.90 -3.94
C VAL A 236 8.13 14.38 -5.08
N ALA A 237 7.57 14.06 -6.24
CA ALA A 237 8.38 13.70 -7.40
C ALA A 237 9.34 14.83 -7.82
N ALA A 238 8.91 16.09 -7.72
CA ALA A 238 9.79 17.24 -7.97
C ALA A 238 10.80 17.47 -6.85
N ALA A 239 10.47 17.10 -5.61
CA ALA A 239 11.40 17.15 -4.49
C ALA A 239 12.52 16.10 -4.66
N ILE A 240 12.17 14.87 -5.02
CA ILE A 240 13.15 13.79 -5.29
C ILE A 240 14.16 14.21 -6.36
N THR A 241 13.73 14.94 -7.39
CA THR A 241 14.60 15.33 -8.52
C THR A 241 15.52 16.51 -8.21
N THR A 242 15.25 17.25 -7.14
CA THR A 242 15.94 18.53 -6.86
C THR A 242 16.68 18.55 -5.53
N LEU A 243 16.27 17.72 -4.57
CA LEU A 243 16.78 17.73 -3.21
C LEU A 243 17.82 16.63 -2.98
N SER A 244 18.65 16.84 -1.96
CA SER A 244 19.44 15.77 -1.36
C SER A 244 18.52 14.81 -0.58
N SER A 245 19.00 13.61 -0.28
CA SER A 245 18.28 12.62 0.52
C SER A 245 17.88 13.16 1.89
N GLY A 246 18.77 13.92 2.54
CA GLY A 246 18.51 14.60 3.81
C GLY A 246 17.47 15.72 3.71
N ASP A 247 17.57 16.56 2.67
CA ASP A 247 16.60 17.63 2.43
C ASP A 247 15.22 17.09 2.04
N LEU A 248 15.16 15.98 1.28
CA LEU A 248 13.93 15.29 0.94
C LEU A 248 13.25 14.74 2.20
N MET A 249 14.01 14.09 3.09
CA MET A 249 13.50 13.62 4.38
C MET A 249 12.90 14.78 5.18
N ALA A 250 13.63 15.89 5.31
CA ALA A 250 13.13 17.08 6.00
C ALA A 250 11.89 17.70 5.32
N TYR A 251 11.84 17.70 3.99
CA TYR A 251 10.70 18.19 3.21
C TYR A 251 9.43 17.37 3.44
N ILE A 252 9.56 16.04 3.48
CA ILE A 252 8.44 15.13 3.78
C ILE A 252 7.94 15.34 5.22
N ASP A 253 8.86 15.43 6.19
CA ASP A 253 8.53 15.65 7.60
C ASP A 253 7.80 16.98 7.84
N CYS A 254 8.12 18.01 7.06
CA CYS A 254 7.48 19.33 7.15
C CYS A 254 6.15 19.43 6.38
N GLY A 255 5.69 18.35 5.73
CA GLY A 255 4.42 18.32 5.00
C GLY A 255 4.46 18.99 3.63
N GLY A 256 5.62 19.06 3.00
CA GLY A 256 5.80 19.58 1.64
C GLY A 256 6.00 21.10 1.56
N PRO A 257 5.78 21.72 0.38
CA PRO A 257 6.09 23.13 0.19
C PRO A 257 5.11 24.00 0.99
N PRO A 258 5.53 25.18 1.49
CA PRO A 258 4.60 26.12 2.09
C PRO A 258 3.51 26.45 1.07
N ARG A 259 2.24 26.23 1.45
CA ARG A 259 1.09 26.47 0.57
C ARG A 259 1.17 27.91 0.05
N ILE A 260 1.48 28.08 -1.24
CA ILE A 260 1.49 29.38 -1.89
C ILE A 260 0.07 29.94 -1.78
N PRO A 261 -0.16 31.11 -1.16
CA PRO A 261 -1.45 31.77 -1.23
C PRO A 261 -1.73 32.09 -2.69
N CYS A 262 -2.80 31.54 -3.25
CA CYS A 262 -3.27 31.93 -4.58
C CYS A 262 -3.31 33.46 -4.64
N GLN A 263 -2.51 34.05 -5.52
CA GLN A 263 -2.52 35.48 -5.76
C GLN A 263 -3.94 35.90 -6.13
N ALA A 264 -4.56 36.72 -5.28
CA ALA A 264 -5.80 37.39 -5.59
C ALA A 264 -5.56 38.26 -6.83
N GLY A 265 -6.19 37.87 -7.94
CA GLY A 265 -6.10 38.57 -9.20
C GLY A 265 -6.43 40.05 -9.03
N HIS A 266 -5.58 40.87 -9.64
CA HIS A 266 -5.77 42.29 -9.84
C HIS A 266 -7.18 42.61 -10.35
N GLY A 267 -7.97 43.32 -9.53
CA GLY A 267 -9.10 44.09 -10.02
C GLY A 267 -8.57 45.23 -10.89
N LYS A 268 -8.85 45.17 -12.19
CA LYS A 268 -8.75 46.34 -13.06
C LYS A 268 -9.87 47.32 -12.67
N ALA A 269 -9.50 48.59 -12.57
CA ALA A 269 -10.37 49.74 -12.49
C ALA A 269 -11.27 49.87 -13.73
#